data_AF-A0AAV7U5J8-F1
#
_entry.id   AF-A0AAV7U5J8-F1
#
_cell.length_a   1.000
_cell.length_b   1.000
_cell.length_c   1.000
_cell.angle_alpha   90.00
_cell.angle_beta   90.00
_cell.angle_gamma   90.00
#
_symmetry.space_group_name_H-M   'P 1'
#
loop_
_entity.id
_entity.type
_entity.pdbx_description
1 polymer ?
#
loop_
_entity_poly.entity_id
_entity_poly.type
_entity_poly.pdbx_seq_one_letter_code
_entity_poly.pdbx_strand_id
1 'polypeptide(L)'
;MRQAQGATTSVTNVMKQARGHNQCNQCDETGAGAKTSVTNVMKQAQGATTSVTNVMQQAQGSTTSVTNVMKQAQGATTSVTNVMQQAQGATTSVTNVMKQAQGATTSVTNVMKRAQGATTSVTNVMQQAQGATTSVTNVMKQAQGATTSVTNVMKQAQGSTTSVTNVMQQAQGATTSVTSVMKQAQGPQPV
;
A
#
# COMPACT_ATOMS: atom_id res chain seq x y z
N MET A 1 12.09 -4.99 59.05
CA MET A 1 13.08 -5.46 58.06
C MET A 1 12.35 -6.35 57.07
N ARG A 2 11.97 -5.84 55.88
CA ARG A 2 12.46 -6.31 54.57
C ARG A 2 12.93 -7.78 54.56
N GLN A 3 12.21 -8.64 53.85
CA GLN A 3 12.76 -9.35 52.68
C GLN A 3 11.65 -9.54 51.63
N ALA A 4 11.93 -9.08 50.42
CA ALA A 4 11.18 -9.33 49.20
C ALA A 4 11.99 -10.33 48.37
N GLN A 5 11.35 -11.38 47.84
CA GLN A 5 11.87 -12.33 46.84
C GLN A 5 10.72 -13.32 46.55
N GLY A 6 10.27 -13.60 45.33
CA GLY A 6 10.56 -13.05 44.02
C GLY A 6 9.39 -13.43 43.11
N ALA A 7 8.77 -12.44 42.47
CA ALA A 7 7.78 -12.69 41.44
C ALA A 7 8.52 -12.94 40.13
N THR A 8 8.55 -14.19 39.69
CA THR A 8 8.92 -14.58 38.34
C THR A 8 8.03 -13.83 37.35
N THR A 9 8.63 -12.90 36.61
CA THR A 9 8.01 -12.09 35.57
C THR A 9 7.54 -12.97 34.40
N SER A 10 6.39 -13.61 34.55
CA SER A 10 5.64 -14.17 33.43
C SER A 10 4.80 -13.03 32.85
N VAL A 11 5.28 -12.41 31.77
CA VAL A 11 4.60 -11.37 30.99
C VAL A 11 3.40 -12.02 30.28
N THR A 12 2.39 -12.39 31.04
CA THR A 12 1.15 -13.00 30.55
C THR A 12 -0.01 -12.06 30.86
N ASN A 13 -0.68 -11.60 29.80
CA ASN A 13 -2.00 -10.98 29.80
C ASN A 13 -2.20 -9.66 30.58
N VAL A 14 -2.00 -8.54 29.89
CA VAL A 14 -2.83 -7.34 30.12
C VAL A 14 -3.94 -7.31 29.06
N MET A 15 -4.82 -8.32 29.08
CA MET A 15 -6.10 -8.26 28.36
C MET A 15 -7.05 -7.38 29.16
N LYS A 16 -7.17 -6.09 28.83
CA LYS A 16 -8.25 -5.24 29.35
C LYS A 16 -9.27 -5.00 28.25
N GLN A 17 -10.43 -5.63 28.41
CA GLN A 17 -11.68 -5.31 27.74
C GLN A 17 -11.88 -3.79 27.74
N ALA A 18 -11.79 -3.17 26.56
CA ALA A 18 -12.12 -1.76 26.38
C ALA A 18 -13.65 -1.61 26.31
N ARG A 19 -14.34 -1.79 27.45
CA ARG A 19 -15.68 -1.19 27.61
C ARG A 19 -15.47 0.31 27.90
N GLY A 20 -15.79 1.16 26.94
CA GLY A 20 -15.96 2.61 27.15
C GLY A 20 -14.75 3.53 26.97
N HIS A 21 -13.59 3.07 26.49
CA HIS A 21 -12.43 3.95 26.29
C HIS A 21 -12.12 4.13 24.80
N ASN A 22 -12.12 5.38 24.32
CA ASN A 22 -11.81 5.78 22.94
C ASN A 22 -10.33 5.56 22.54
N GLN A 23 -9.51 5.00 23.45
CA GLN A 23 -8.07 4.79 23.26
C GLN A 23 -7.65 3.38 23.73
N CYS A 24 -6.78 2.70 22.96
CA CYS A 24 -6.22 1.39 23.32
C CYS A 24 -4.71 1.34 23.09
N ASN A 25 -3.94 0.92 24.11
CA ASN A 25 -2.48 0.80 23.99
C ASN A 25 -2.01 -0.56 23.44
N GLN A 26 -2.64 -1.66 23.88
CA GLN A 26 -2.40 -3.02 23.39
C GLN A 26 -3.75 -3.72 23.22
N CYS A 27 -4.09 -4.04 21.97
CA CYS A 27 -5.34 -4.68 21.60
C CYS A 27 -5.03 -6.03 20.95
N ASP A 28 -5.37 -7.12 21.65
CA ASP A 28 -5.17 -8.49 21.15
C ASP A 28 -6.30 -8.96 20.24
N GLU A 29 -7.58 -8.64 20.50
CA GLU A 29 -8.72 -9.02 19.63
C GLU A 29 -9.94 -8.05 19.65
N THR A 30 -10.65 -8.06 18.51
CA THR A 30 -12.02 -7.61 18.16
C THR A 30 -12.67 -6.53 19.05
N GLY A 31 -12.26 -5.28 18.84
CA GLY A 31 -13.10 -4.14 19.22
C GLY A 31 -14.07 -3.80 18.10
N ALA A 32 -15.23 -4.46 18.00
CA ALA A 32 -16.34 -3.98 17.19
C ALA A 32 -16.88 -2.68 17.83
N GLY A 33 -16.36 -1.53 17.42
CA GLY A 33 -16.75 -0.22 17.93
C GLY A 33 -15.87 0.90 17.39
N ALA A 34 -16.42 2.12 17.30
CA ALA A 34 -15.66 3.29 16.88
C ALA A 34 -14.57 3.61 17.90
N LYS A 35 -13.30 3.65 17.48
CA LYS A 35 -12.16 4.05 18.34
C LYS A 35 -11.48 5.30 17.79
N THR A 36 -11.07 6.21 18.67
CA THR A 36 -10.31 7.38 18.26
C THR A 36 -8.84 7.02 18.02
N SER A 37 -8.21 6.24 18.89
CA SER A 37 -6.78 5.92 18.72
C SER A 37 -6.39 4.54 19.25
N VAL A 38 -5.55 3.82 18.52
CA VAL A 38 -4.99 2.53 18.93
C VAL A 38 -3.49 2.49 18.67
N THR A 39 -2.69 2.22 19.70
CA THR A 39 -1.23 2.24 19.58
C THR A 39 -0.70 0.93 18.99
N ASN A 40 -1.03 -0.23 19.59
CA ASN A 40 -0.55 -1.52 19.12
C ASN A 40 -1.69 -2.54 18.98
N VAL A 41 -1.74 -3.20 17.82
CA VAL A 41 -2.67 -4.29 17.51
C VAL A 41 -1.88 -5.52 17.09
N MET A 42 -2.01 -6.58 17.88
CA MET A 42 -1.26 -7.83 17.64
C MET A 42 -1.92 -8.72 16.59
N LYS A 43 -3.24 -8.87 16.63
CA LYS A 43 -3.97 -9.69 15.65
C LYS A 43 -4.73 -8.83 14.66
N GLN A 44 -5.86 -8.25 15.08
CA GLN A 44 -6.75 -7.61 14.12
C GLN A 44 -7.36 -6.30 14.64
N ALA A 45 -7.25 -5.25 13.83
CA ALA A 45 -8.04 -4.04 13.98
C ALA A 45 -9.27 -4.19 13.07
N GLN A 46 -10.47 -4.09 13.61
CA GLN A 46 -11.72 -4.15 12.86
C GLN A 46 -12.59 -2.92 13.14
N GLY A 47 -13.41 -2.52 12.17
CA GLY A 47 -14.42 -1.46 12.35
C GLY A 47 -13.96 -0.07 11.93
N ALA A 48 -14.54 0.96 12.56
CA ALA A 48 -14.23 2.36 12.28
C ALA A 48 -13.18 2.88 13.27
N THR A 49 -11.99 3.28 12.81
CA THR A 49 -10.95 3.83 13.68
C THR A 49 -10.34 5.10 13.09
N THR A 50 -10.12 6.13 13.90
CA THR A 50 -9.45 7.35 13.40
C THR A 50 -7.96 7.14 13.22
N SER A 51 -7.25 6.56 14.19
CA SER A 51 -5.80 6.36 14.09
C SER A 51 -5.33 5.04 14.68
N VAL A 52 -4.43 4.36 13.95
CA VAL A 52 -3.72 3.17 14.43
C VAL A 52 -2.23 3.32 14.18
N THR A 53 -1.40 3.18 15.22
CA THR A 53 0.06 3.31 15.04
C THR A 53 0.65 2.03 14.47
N ASN A 54 0.47 0.88 15.13
CA ASN A 54 1.07 -0.39 14.70
C ASN A 54 0.05 -1.52 14.61
N VAL A 55 0.04 -2.24 13.49
CA VAL A 55 -0.74 -3.45 13.26
C VAL A 55 0.17 -4.58 12.79
N MET A 56 0.22 -5.67 13.55
CA MET A 56 1.09 -6.80 13.22
C MET A 56 0.48 -7.73 12.15
N GLN A 57 -0.78 -8.16 12.30
CA GLN A 57 -1.40 -9.05 11.30
C GLN A 57 -2.33 -8.27 10.36
N GLN A 58 -3.50 -7.82 10.81
CA GLN A 58 -4.50 -7.31 9.88
C GLN A 58 -5.21 -6.05 10.37
N ALA A 59 -5.26 -5.03 9.51
CA ALA A 59 -6.18 -3.90 9.66
C ALA A 59 -7.33 -4.12 8.69
N GLN A 60 -8.57 -4.19 9.18
CA GLN A 60 -9.76 -4.40 8.37
C GLN A 60 -10.84 -3.35 8.70
N GLY A 61 -11.50 -2.79 7.70
CA GLY A 61 -12.63 -1.89 7.89
C GLY A 61 -12.37 -0.48 7.38
N SER A 62 -12.87 0.53 8.11
CA SER A 62 -12.77 1.95 7.74
C SER A 62 -11.80 2.66 8.68
N THR A 63 -10.60 3.01 8.20
CA THR A 63 -9.59 3.67 9.04
C THR A 63 -9.15 4.99 8.44
N THR A 64 -9.08 6.07 9.22
CA THR A 64 -8.57 7.34 8.67
C THR A 64 -7.06 7.30 8.51
N SER A 65 -6.31 6.81 9.50
CA SER A 65 -4.84 6.76 9.41
C SER A 65 -4.24 5.53 10.07
N VAL A 66 -3.32 4.88 9.36
CA VAL A 66 -2.50 3.80 9.90
C VAL A 66 -1.01 4.09 9.65
N THR A 67 -0.18 4.06 10.69
CA THR A 67 1.27 4.29 10.49
C THR A 67 1.95 3.06 9.94
N ASN A 68 1.86 1.91 10.61
CA ASN A 68 2.57 0.69 10.22
C ASN A 68 1.66 -0.53 10.19
N VAL A 69 1.67 -1.26 9.08
CA VAL A 69 1.03 -2.57 8.93
C VAL A 69 2.05 -3.59 8.46
N MET A 70 2.26 -4.63 9.26
CA MET A 70 3.24 -5.67 8.92
C MET A 70 2.69 -6.66 7.90
N LYS A 71 1.52 -7.28 8.11
CA LYS A 71 0.96 -8.20 7.10
C LYS A 71 -0.03 -7.54 6.15
N GLN A 72 -1.25 -7.22 6.59
CA GLN A 72 -2.31 -6.84 5.65
C GLN A 72 -3.12 -5.63 6.11
N ALA A 73 -3.28 -4.65 5.22
CA ALA A 73 -4.28 -3.59 5.34
C ALA A 73 -5.41 -3.90 4.35
N GLN A 74 -6.64 -4.01 4.81
CA GLN A 74 -7.81 -4.37 4.01
C GLN A 74 -8.98 -3.42 4.27
N GLY A 75 -9.64 -2.94 3.21
CA GLY A 75 -10.87 -2.16 3.32
C GLY A 75 -10.70 -0.71 2.86
N ALA A 76 -11.41 0.21 3.51
CA ALA A 76 -11.40 1.64 3.19
C ALA A 76 -10.42 2.36 4.13
N THR A 77 -9.33 2.90 3.60
CA THR A 77 -8.37 3.64 4.41
C THR A 77 -8.04 4.99 3.79
N THR A 78 -8.05 6.08 4.55
CA THR A 78 -7.64 7.36 3.98
C THR A 78 -6.13 7.39 3.78
N SER A 79 -5.35 7.12 4.83
CA SER A 79 -3.89 7.19 4.76
C SER A 79 -3.20 6.01 5.42
N VAL A 80 -2.21 5.43 4.74
CA VAL A 80 -1.28 4.44 5.33
C VAL A 80 0.16 4.84 5.07
N THR A 81 0.98 4.92 6.11
CA THR A 81 2.40 5.26 5.91
C THR A 81 3.18 4.07 5.37
N ASN A 82 3.17 2.92 6.08
CA ASN A 82 3.97 1.76 5.70
C ASN A 82 3.15 0.47 5.72
N VAL A 83 3.23 -0.30 4.63
CA VAL A 83 2.71 -1.66 4.53
C VAL A 83 3.81 -2.61 4.07
N MET A 84 4.11 -3.63 4.86
CA MET A 84 5.18 -4.57 4.51
C MET A 84 4.70 -5.66 3.53
N GLN A 85 3.62 -6.40 3.80
CA GLN A 85 3.15 -7.39 2.82
C GLN A 85 2.10 -6.83 1.85
N GLN A 86 0.88 -6.55 2.30
CA GLN A 86 -0.22 -6.31 1.37
C GLN A 86 -1.14 -5.17 1.80
N ALA A 87 -1.36 -4.20 0.91
CA ALA A 87 -2.45 -3.23 1.01
C ALA A 87 -3.53 -3.65 0.00
N GLN A 88 -4.77 -3.84 0.46
CA GLN A 88 -5.89 -4.30 -0.35
C GLN A 88 -7.14 -3.46 -0.11
N GLY A 89 -7.83 -3.04 -1.18
CA GLY A 89 -9.12 -2.35 -1.09
C GLY A 89 -9.09 -0.93 -1.62
N ALA A 90 -9.83 -0.04 -0.97
CA ALA A 90 -9.96 1.36 -1.35
C ALA A 90 -9.07 2.22 -0.45
N THR A 91 -7.99 2.79 -0.98
CA THR A 91 -7.09 3.65 -0.19
C THR A 91 -6.87 5.00 -0.84
N THR A 92 -6.99 6.10 -0.10
CA THR A 92 -6.70 7.42 -0.69
C THR A 92 -5.19 7.62 -0.85
N SER A 93 -4.39 7.31 0.15
CA SER A 93 -2.94 7.53 0.09
C SER A 93 -2.14 6.46 0.80
N VAL A 94 -1.11 5.94 0.14
CA VAL A 94 -0.11 5.07 0.75
C VAL A 94 1.29 5.59 0.48
N THR A 95 2.11 5.77 1.52
CA THR A 95 3.50 6.21 1.31
C THR A 95 4.35 5.06 0.80
N ASN A 96 4.43 3.94 1.53
CA ASN A 96 5.31 2.82 1.18
C ASN A 96 4.59 1.47 1.23
N VAL A 97 4.74 0.68 0.16
CA VAL A 97 4.34 -0.73 0.11
C VAL A 97 5.50 -1.60 -0.33
N MET A 98 5.90 -2.56 0.50
CA MET A 98 7.07 -3.40 0.18
C MET A 98 6.72 -4.55 -0.77
N LYS A 99 5.65 -5.33 -0.54
CA LYS A 99 5.29 -6.41 -1.48
C LYS A 99 4.16 -6.04 -2.44
N GLN A 100 2.94 -5.80 -1.97
CA GLN A 100 1.81 -5.68 -2.89
C GLN A 100 0.81 -4.60 -2.50
N ALA A 101 0.51 -3.69 -3.42
CA ALA A 101 -0.65 -2.81 -3.36
C ALA A 101 -1.70 -3.34 -4.35
N GLN A 102 -2.92 -3.61 -3.89
CA GLN A 102 -3.99 -4.17 -4.70
C GLN A 102 -5.32 -3.43 -4.49
N GLY A 103 -6.01 -3.08 -5.57
CA GLY A 103 -7.37 -2.52 -5.51
C GLY A 103 -7.46 -1.11 -6.08
N ALA A 104 -8.30 -0.26 -5.47
CA ALA A 104 -8.52 1.11 -5.89
C ALA A 104 -7.70 2.05 -5.01
N THR A 105 -6.69 2.72 -5.56
CA THR A 105 -5.86 3.65 -4.79
C THR A 105 -5.76 5.01 -5.47
N THR A 106 -5.94 6.11 -4.74
CA THR A 106 -5.76 7.43 -5.36
C THR A 106 -4.27 7.73 -5.54
N SER A 107 -3.46 7.61 -4.49
CA SER A 107 -2.04 7.91 -4.57
C SER A 107 -1.17 6.88 -3.84
N VAL A 108 -0.09 6.44 -4.48
CA VAL A 108 0.97 5.66 -3.83
C VAL A 108 2.32 6.29 -4.11
N THR A 109 3.13 6.55 -3.08
CA THR A 109 4.48 7.10 -3.32
C THR A 109 5.43 6.00 -3.80
N ASN A 110 5.60 4.92 -3.04
CA ASN A 110 6.55 3.86 -3.38
C ASN A 110 5.93 2.47 -3.28
N VAL A 111 6.11 1.67 -4.34
CA VAL A 111 5.83 0.24 -4.35
C VAL A 111 7.08 -0.54 -4.77
N MET A 112 7.58 -1.39 -3.90
CA MET A 112 8.80 -2.14 -4.20
C MET A 112 8.54 -3.32 -5.14
N LYS A 113 7.58 -4.22 -4.85
CA LYS A 113 7.30 -5.35 -5.77
C LYS A 113 6.14 -5.08 -6.73
N ARG A 114 4.88 -5.10 -6.29
CA ARG A 114 3.73 -5.12 -7.21
C ARG A 114 2.68 -4.09 -6.85
N ALA A 115 2.32 -3.22 -7.80
CA ALA A 115 1.11 -2.42 -7.76
C ALA A 115 0.09 -3.04 -8.72
N GLN A 116 -1.12 -3.36 -8.26
CA GLN A 116 -2.14 -4.01 -9.07
C GLN A 116 -3.53 -3.38 -8.87
N GLY A 117 -4.25 -3.11 -9.96
CA GLY A 117 -5.64 -2.65 -9.91
C GLY A 117 -5.84 -1.28 -10.53
N ALA A 118 -6.72 -0.46 -9.94
CA ALA A 118 -7.04 0.88 -10.41
C ALA A 118 -6.32 1.91 -9.55
N THR A 119 -5.33 2.62 -10.11
CA THR A 119 -4.58 3.63 -9.35
C THR A 119 -4.57 4.98 -10.06
N THR A 120 -4.86 6.08 -9.38
CA THR A 120 -4.79 7.40 -10.03
C THR A 120 -3.35 7.87 -10.20
N SER A 121 -2.51 7.75 -9.17
CA SER A 121 -1.11 8.16 -9.25
C SER A 121 -0.18 7.25 -8.48
N VAL A 122 0.94 6.90 -9.10
CA VAL A 122 2.06 6.23 -8.43
C VAL A 122 3.36 6.95 -8.72
N THR A 123 4.13 7.32 -7.71
CA THR A 123 5.43 7.96 -7.96
C THR A 123 6.46 6.93 -8.42
N ASN A 124 6.69 5.86 -7.64
CA ASN A 124 7.72 4.87 -7.95
C ASN A 124 7.21 3.43 -7.83
N VAL A 125 7.46 2.63 -8.85
CA VAL A 125 7.29 1.17 -8.83
C VAL A 125 8.59 0.49 -9.25
N MET A 126 9.15 -0.36 -8.39
CA MET A 126 10.44 -1.00 -8.68
C MET A 126 10.31 -2.27 -9.54
N GLN A 127 9.38 -3.18 -9.26
CA GLN A 127 9.23 -4.39 -10.10
C GLN A 127 8.08 -4.25 -11.11
N GLN A 128 6.82 -4.25 -10.67
CA GLN A 128 5.70 -4.36 -11.60
C GLN A 128 4.51 -3.47 -11.23
N ALA A 129 4.07 -2.66 -12.18
CA ALA A 129 2.77 -1.99 -12.14
C ALA A 129 1.83 -2.73 -13.10
N GLN A 130 0.65 -3.16 -12.63
CA GLN A 130 -0.34 -3.87 -13.43
C GLN A 130 -1.75 -3.28 -13.26
N GLY A 131 -2.48 -3.09 -14.35
CA GLY A 131 -3.91 -2.74 -14.32
C GLY A 131 -4.20 -1.40 -14.97
N ALA A 132 -5.15 -0.65 -14.41
CA ALA A 132 -5.55 0.66 -14.91
C ALA A 132 -4.87 1.74 -14.06
N THR A 133 -3.96 2.51 -14.65
CA THR A 133 -3.28 3.60 -13.93
C THR A 133 -3.39 4.92 -14.68
N THR A 134 -3.76 6.02 -14.02
CA THR A 134 -3.80 7.32 -14.71
C THR A 134 -2.39 7.88 -14.89
N SER A 135 -1.59 7.94 -13.83
CA SER A 135 -0.22 8.46 -13.91
C SER A 135 0.77 7.61 -13.12
N VAL A 136 1.93 7.34 -13.73
CA VAL A 136 3.09 6.79 -13.03
C VAL A 136 4.33 7.62 -13.34
N THR A 137 5.07 8.06 -12.34
CA THR A 137 6.33 8.79 -12.61
C THR A 137 7.43 7.83 -13.03
N ASN A 138 7.74 6.80 -12.24
CA ASN A 138 8.84 5.87 -12.53
C ASN A 138 8.44 4.41 -12.38
N VAL A 139 8.76 3.61 -13.38
CA VAL A 139 8.70 2.14 -13.34
C VAL A 139 10.06 1.55 -13.73
N MET A 140 10.68 0.80 -12.83
CA MET A 140 12.03 0.28 -13.09
C MET A 140 12.04 -1.01 -13.94
N LYS A 141 11.12 -1.96 -13.72
CA LYS A 141 11.08 -3.16 -14.59
C LYS A 141 9.89 -3.20 -15.54
N GLN A 142 8.67 -3.34 -15.06
CA GLN A 142 7.55 -3.61 -15.95
C GLN A 142 6.31 -2.78 -15.63
N ALA A 143 5.79 -2.05 -16.61
CA ALA A 143 4.44 -1.49 -16.60
C ALA A 143 3.56 -2.33 -17.52
N GLN A 144 2.43 -2.85 -17.04
CA GLN A 144 1.51 -3.68 -17.81
C GLN A 144 0.06 -3.23 -17.65
N GLY A 145 -0.68 -3.11 -18.74
CA GLY A 145 -2.13 -2.85 -18.72
C GLY A 145 -2.52 -1.55 -19.41
N ALA A 146 -3.51 -0.86 -18.86
CA ALA A 146 -4.01 0.41 -19.39
C ALA A 146 -3.43 1.56 -18.58
N THR A 147 -2.54 2.36 -19.17
CA THR A 147 -1.94 3.51 -18.48
C THR A 147 -2.15 4.80 -19.27
N THR A 148 -2.62 5.88 -18.65
CA THR A 148 -2.77 7.15 -19.39
C THR A 148 -1.40 7.80 -19.59
N SER A 149 -0.61 7.97 -18.53
CA SER A 149 0.69 8.62 -18.61
C SER A 149 1.75 7.90 -17.79
N VAL A 150 2.92 7.68 -18.38
CA VAL A 150 4.12 7.26 -17.65
C VAL A 150 5.29 8.18 -17.98
N THR A 151 5.98 8.73 -16.98
CA THR A 151 7.16 9.56 -17.26
C THR A 151 8.35 8.70 -17.65
N ASN A 152 8.74 7.72 -16.83
CA ASN A 152 9.91 6.89 -17.09
C ASN A 152 9.62 5.39 -16.92
N VAL A 153 10.00 4.59 -17.91
CA VAL A 153 10.06 3.13 -17.84
C VAL A 153 11.46 2.65 -18.22
N MET A 154 12.16 1.97 -17.30
CA MET A 154 13.54 1.57 -17.54
C MET A 154 13.67 0.27 -18.35
N LYS A 155 12.78 -0.72 -18.20
CA LYS A 155 12.86 -1.95 -19.00
C LYS A 155 11.71 -2.11 -19.98
N GLN A 156 10.49 -2.38 -19.49
CA GLN A 156 9.40 -2.81 -20.38
C GLN A 156 8.08 -2.09 -20.05
N ALA A 157 7.47 -1.50 -21.07
CA ALA A 157 6.08 -1.06 -21.05
C ALA A 157 5.27 -1.99 -21.96
N GLN A 158 4.20 -2.61 -21.44
CA GLN A 158 3.34 -3.53 -22.17
C GLN A 158 1.86 -3.16 -22.03
N GLY A 159 1.10 -3.17 -23.13
CA GLY A 159 -0.36 -2.98 -23.10
C GLY A 159 -0.80 -1.72 -23.84
N SER A 160 -1.83 -1.05 -23.31
CA SER A 160 -2.36 0.19 -23.89
C SER A 160 -1.89 1.38 -23.08
N THR A 161 -0.98 2.20 -23.63
CA THR A 161 -0.50 3.41 -22.96
C THR A 161 -0.77 4.65 -23.80
N THR A 162 -1.43 5.68 -23.25
CA THR A 162 -1.69 6.89 -24.04
C THR A 162 -0.40 7.69 -24.26
N SER A 163 0.39 7.93 -23.22
CA SER A 163 1.65 8.67 -23.32
C SER A 163 2.74 8.05 -22.46
N VAL A 164 3.94 7.92 -23.03
CA VAL A 164 5.17 7.66 -22.27
C VAL A 164 6.24 8.66 -22.64
N THR A 165 6.84 9.34 -21.66
CA THR A 165 7.94 10.26 -21.97
C THR A 165 9.21 9.49 -22.34
N ASN A 166 9.69 8.60 -21.45
CA ASN A 166 10.94 7.88 -21.66
C ASN A 166 10.77 6.36 -21.48
N VAL A 167 11.20 5.59 -22.49
CA VAL A 167 11.38 4.14 -22.37
C VAL A 167 12.82 3.76 -22.72
N MET A 168 13.54 3.17 -21.78
CA MET A 168 14.96 2.87 -22.02
C MET A 168 15.18 1.59 -22.83
N GLN A 169 14.39 0.52 -22.65
CA GLN A 169 14.59 -0.73 -23.42
C GLN A 169 13.49 -1.04 -24.42
N GLN A 170 12.27 -1.34 -23.97
CA GLN A 170 11.22 -1.87 -24.84
C GLN A 170 9.84 -1.30 -24.51
N ALA A 171 9.10 -0.94 -25.55
CA ALA A 171 7.66 -0.67 -25.49
C ALA A 171 6.94 -1.61 -26.45
N GLN A 172 5.92 -2.32 -25.95
CA GLN A 172 5.12 -3.30 -26.69
C GLN A 172 3.62 -3.09 -26.46
N GLY A 173 2.82 -3.18 -27.51
CA GLY A 173 1.37 -2.96 -27.46
C GLY A 173 0.95 -1.64 -28.10
N ALA A 174 -0.27 -1.19 -27.80
CA ALA A 174 -0.83 0.03 -28.37
C ALA A 174 -0.34 1.24 -27.56
N THR A 175 0.57 2.03 -28.10
CA THR A 175 1.01 3.27 -27.46
C THR A 175 0.67 4.46 -28.34
N THR A 176 -0.07 5.45 -27.81
CA THR A 176 -0.53 6.62 -28.59
C THR A 176 0.52 7.73 -28.69
N SER A 177 1.51 7.77 -27.81
CA SER A 177 2.64 8.71 -27.94
C SER A 177 3.82 8.22 -27.12
N VAL A 178 5.00 8.23 -27.71
CA VAL A 178 6.27 8.03 -26.99
C VAL A 178 7.23 9.15 -27.35
N THR A 179 7.73 9.90 -26.37
CA THR A 179 8.66 11.01 -26.63
C THR A 179 10.07 10.49 -26.92
N SER A 180 10.54 9.45 -26.23
CA SER A 180 11.90 8.93 -26.41
C SER A 180 12.00 7.43 -26.09
N VAL A 181 12.60 6.67 -27.01
CA VAL A 181 12.95 5.25 -26.84
C VAL A 181 14.42 5.04 -27.14
N MET A 182 15.18 4.45 -26.21
CA MET A 182 16.63 4.29 -26.38
C MET A 182 17.04 2.99 -27.09
N LYS A 183 16.33 1.86 -26.92
CA LYS A 183 16.81 0.56 -27.44
C LYS A 183 15.87 -0.35 -28.25
N GLN A 184 14.57 -0.08 -28.41
CA GLN A 184 13.70 -0.63 -29.47
C GLN A 184 12.23 -0.26 -29.19
N ALA A 185 11.50 0.16 -30.22
CA ALA A 185 10.03 0.18 -30.21
C ALA A 185 9.53 -0.97 -31.10
N GLN A 186 8.69 -1.86 -30.56
CA GLN A 186 8.01 -2.89 -31.35
C GLN A 186 6.50 -2.79 -31.11
N GLY A 187 5.83 -2.07 -32.00
CA GLY A 187 4.39 -1.80 -32.00
C GLY A 187 4.09 -0.68 -33.00
N PRO A 188 2.83 -0.48 -33.43
CA PRO A 188 2.49 0.66 -34.27
C PRO A 188 2.88 1.95 -33.54
N GLN A 189 3.89 2.63 -34.06
CA GLN A 189 4.25 3.97 -33.63
C GLN A 189 3.20 4.91 -34.23
N PRO A 190 2.55 5.74 -33.41
CA PRO A 190 1.61 6.72 -33.92
C PRO A 190 2.37 7.77 -34.71
N VAL A 191 1.82 8.09 -35.87
CA VAL A 191 2.17 9.25 -36.72
C VAL A 191 1.97 10.55 -35.96
#